data_AF-A0A378JX39-F1
#
_entry.id   AF-A0A378JX39-F1
#
_cell.length_a   1.000
_cell.length_b   1.000
_cell.length_c   1.000
_cell.angle_alpha   90.00
_cell.angle_beta   90.00
_cell.angle_gamma   90.00
#
_symmetry.space_group_name_H-M   'P 1'
#
loop_
_entity.id
_entity.type
_entity.pdbx_description
1 polymer ?
#
loop_
_entity_poly.entity_id
_entity_poly.type
_entity_poly.pdbx_seq_one_letter_code
_entity_poly.pdbx_strand_id
1 'polypeptide(L)'
;MFGFFDKGISWTQGMQLYNAAVISVAAYSLITDPQGKVADLGLALCTHAFSTYCLNETTGFGAKLLGVGGNLFRLGAIYAGVTSGCTNASWTLNALSACASALNSTTLLFCDRSDEDDAKATKKLQ
;
A
#
# COMPACT_ATOMS: atom_id res chain seq x y z
N MET A 1 -8.56 -7.17 -29.84
CA MET A 1 -9.78 -7.18 -28.99
C MET A 1 -9.38 -7.68 -27.61
N PHE A 2 -9.47 -6.79 -26.61
CA PHE A 2 -9.52 -7.05 -25.15
C PHE A 2 -8.86 -8.32 -24.58
N GLY A 3 -7.55 -8.48 -24.75
CA GLY A 3 -6.75 -9.45 -23.97
C GLY A 3 -6.46 -9.02 -22.52
N PHE A 4 -7.06 -7.92 -22.05
CA PHE A 4 -6.87 -7.38 -20.71
C PHE A 4 -7.63 -8.15 -19.61
N PHE A 5 -8.55 -9.05 -19.98
CA PHE A 5 -9.39 -9.77 -19.03
C PHE A 5 -9.02 -11.26 -18.86
N ASP A 6 -8.01 -11.76 -19.58
CA ASP A 6 -7.64 -13.19 -19.56
C ASP A 6 -6.49 -13.54 -18.60
N LYS A 7 -5.82 -12.52 -18.05
CA LYS A 7 -4.92 -12.65 -16.89
C LYS A 7 -5.63 -12.01 -15.72
N GLY A 8 -6.19 -12.81 -14.82
CA GLY A 8 -6.73 -12.31 -13.56
C GLY A 8 -5.73 -11.36 -12.92
N ILE A 9 -6.16 -10.15 -12.58
CA ILE A 9 -5.32 -9.16 -11.90
C ILE A 9 -4.63 -9.86 -10.72
N SER A 10 -3.30 -9.93 -10.76
CA SER A 10 -2.54 -10.46 -9.64
C SER A 10 -2.86 -9.60 -8.41
N TRP A 11 -3.06 -10.25 -7.26
CA TRP A 11 -3.33 -9.56 -5.99
C TRP A 11 -2.38 -8.38 -5.73
N THR A 12 -1.09 -8.55 -6.07
CA THR A 12 -0.04 -7.54 -5.96
C THR A 12 -0.31 -6.32 -6.85
N GLN A 13 -0.79 -6.52 -8.08
CA GLN A 13 -1.17 -5.41 -8.98
C GLN A 13 -2.41 -4.67 -8.49
N GLY A 14 -3.37 -5.40 -7.92
CA GLY A 14 -4.54 -4.80 -7.26
C GLY A 14 -4.12 -3.91 -6.08
N MET A 15 -3.20 -4.38 -5.25
CA MET A 15 -2.66 -3.61 -4.12
C MET A 15 -1.84 -2.39 -4.56
N GLN A 16 -1.06 -2.50 -5.63
CA GLN A 16 -0.36 -1.34 -6.21
C GLN A 16 -1.34 -0.28 -6.73
N LEU A 17 -2.41 -0.68 -7.42
CA LEU A 17 -3.45 0.24 -7.90
C LEU A 17 -4.18 0.91 -6.73
N TYR A 18 -4.49 0.14 -5.69
CA TYR A 18 -5.10 0.67 -4.47
C TYR A 18 -4.19 1.71 -3.79
N ASN A 19 -2.90 1.39 -3.60
CA ASN A 19 -1.94 2.34 -3.03
C ASN A 19 -1.82 3.60 -3.90
N ALA A 20 -1.82 3.47 -5.22
CA ALA A 20 -1.82 4.62 -6.13
C ALA A 20 -3.07 5.50 -5.93
N ALA A 21 -4.27 4.92 -5.80
CA ALA A 21 -5.49 5.67 -5.54
C ALA A 21 -5.42 6.43 -4.21
N VAL A 22 -4.92 5.80 -3.14
CA VAL A 22 -4.74 6.45 -1.83
C VAL A 22 -3.75 7.59 -1.91
N ILE A 23 -2.63 7.41 -2.63
CA ILE A 23 -1.64 8.48 -2.88
C ILE A 23 -2.29 9.66 -3.61
N SER A 24 -3.05 9.40 -4.67
CA SER A 24 -3.72 10.47 -5.44
C SER A 24 -4.71 11.25 -4.58
N VAL A 25 -5.51 10.58 -3.75
CA VAL A 25 -6.47 11.24 -2.85
C VAL A 25 -5.74 12.04 -1.76
N ALA A 26 -4.69 11.47 -1.17
CA ALA A 26 -3.89 12.15 -0.16
C ALA A 26 -3.17 13.38 -0.75
N ALA A 27 -2.56 13.24 -1.93
CA ALA A 27 -1.89 14.32 -2.64
C ALA A 27 -2.86 15.45 -3.01
N TYR A 28 -4.04 15.10 -3.56
CA TYR A 28 -5.08 16.07 -3.88
C TYR A 28 -5.50 16.84 -2.62
N SER A 29 -5.79 16.13 -1.53
CA SER A 29 -6.21 16.74 -0.26
C SER A 29 -5.12 17.64 0.34
N LEU A 30 -3.85 17.25 0.23
CA LEU A 30 -2.69 18.06 0.64
C LEU A 30 -2.56 19.36 -0.17
N ILE A 31 -2.85 19.32 -1.47
CA ILE A 31 -2.77 20.49 -2.35
C ILE A 31 -3.96 21.43 -2.12
N THR A 32 -5.16 20.90 -1.91
CA THR A 32 -6.38 21.71 -1.79
C THR A 32 -6.65 22.22 -0.38
N ASP A 33 -6.23 21.48 0.65
CA ASP A 33 -6.45 21.83 2.06
C ASP A 33 -5.31 21.34 2.97
N PRO A 34 -4.16 22.03 2.96
CA PRO A 34 -2.99 21.62 3.74
C PRO A 34 -3.13 21.87 5.25
N GLN A 35 -4.09 22.67 5.70
CA GLN A 35 -4.12 23.12 7.10
C GLN A 35 -4.40 21.97 8.07
N GLY A 36 -3.43 21.67 8.95
CA GLY A 36 -3.56 20.66 10.01
C GLY A 36 -3.51 19.19 9.56
N LYS A 37 -3.51 18.92 8.24
CA LYS A 37 -3.59 17.55 7.70
C LYS A 37 -2.28 17.03 7.10
N VAL A 38 -1.26 17.88 6.97
CA VAL A 38 0.03 17.52 6.36
C VAL A 38 0.72 16.37 7.10
N ALA A 39 0.63 16.32 8.44
CA ALA A 39 1.23 15.23 9.21
C ALA A 39 0.57 13.88 8.90
N ASP A 40 -0.76 13.79 8.99
CA ASP A 40 -1.50 12.53 8.79
C ASP A 40 -1.55 12.10 7.31
N LEU A 41 -1.82 13.04 6.40
CA LEU A 41 -1.88 12.78 4.95
C LEU A 41 -0.51 12.65 4.32
N GLY A 42 0.50 13.39 4.81
CA GLY A 42 1.88 13.25 4.35
C GLY A 42 2.47 11.91 4.75
N LEU A 43 2.24 11.48 6.00
CA LEU A 43 2.58 10.13 6.43
C LEU A 43 1.84 9.08 5.57
N ALA A 44 0.60 9.35 5.16
CA ALA A 44 -0.16 8.44 4.29
C ALA A 44 0.51 8.28 2.94
N LEU A 45 0.75 9.41 2.31
CA LEU A 45 1.36 9.48 1.02
C LEU A 45 2.72 8.78 1.02
N CYS A 46 3.58 9.07 2.00
CA CYS A 46 4.88 8.43 2.13
C CYS A 46 4.78 6.91 2.35
N THR A 47 3.96 6.45 3.30
CA THR A 47 3.85 5.02 3.60
C THR A 47 3.25 4.25 2.42
N HIS A 48 2.21 4.77 1.76
CA HIS A 48 1.60 4.11 0.61
C HIS A 48 2.51 4.15 -0.63
N ALA A 49 3.21 5.26 -0.89
CA ALA A 49 4.19 5.36 -1.98
C ALA A 49 5.35 4.39 -1.78
N PHE A 50 5.88 4.31 -0.55
CA PHE A 50 6.93 3.37 -0.22
C PHE A 50 6.43 1.92 -0.32
N SER A 51 5.19 1.63 0.10
CA SER A 51 4.58 0.31 -0.07
C SER A 51 4.45 -0.08 -1.54
N THR A 52 4.04 0.84 -2.42
CA THR A 52 4.02 0.61 -3.87
C THR A 52 5.41 0.29 -4.42
N TYR A 53 6.43 1.02 -3.97
CA TYR A 53 7.81 0.76 -4.35
C TYR A 53 8.27 -0.65 -3.90
N CYS A 54 8.00 -1.02 -2.65
CA CYS A 54 8.35 -2.32 -2.07
C CYS A 54 7.54 -3.50 -2.64
N LEU A 55 6.39 -3.23 -3.27
CA LEU A 55 5.58 -4.23 -3.99
C LEU A 55 6.08 -4.46 -5.42
N ASN A 56 7.09 -3.71 -5.88
CA ASN A 56 7.64 -3.87 -7.23
C ASN A 56 8.57 -5.09 -7.29
N GLU A 57 8.53 -5.83 -8.40
CA GLU A 57 9.23 -7.11 -8.57
C GLU A 57 10.75 -7.01 -8.46
N THR A 58 11.30 -5.81 -8.69
CA THR A 58 12.73 -5.54 -8.60
C THR A 58 13.24 -5.28 -7.18
N THR A 59 12.35 -5.17 -6.18
CA THR A 59 12.73 -4.85 -4.81
C THR A 59 13.06 -6.08 -3.98
N GLY A 60 14.29 -6.11 -3.44
CA GLY A 60 14.77 -7.19 -2.60
C GLY A 60 14.08 -7.26 -1.22
N PHE A 61 14.24 -8.38 -0.53
CA PHE A 61 13.63 -8.66 0.77
C PHE A 61 13.81 -7.55 1.81
N GLY A 62 14.98 -6.90 1.85
CA GLY A 62 15.24 -5.77 2.75
C GLY A 62 14.31 -4.57 2.53
N ALA A 63 13.96 -4.26 1.29
CA ALA A 63 13.00 -3.21 0.97
C ALA A 63 11.59 -3.61 1.40
N LYS A 64 11.18 -4.87 1.21
CA LYS A 64 9.90 -5.39 1.71
C LYS A 64 9.81 -5.27 3.24
N LEU A 65 10.88 -5.62 3.96
CA LEU A 65 10.94 -5.52 5.42
C LEU A 65 10.86 -4.06 5.91
N LEU A 66 11.54 -3.14 5.24
CA LEU A 66 11.36 -1.70 5.49
C LEU A 66 9.94 -1.24 5.18
N GLY A 67 9.33 -1.74 4.11
CA GLY A 67 7.94 -1.43 3.75
C GLY A 67 6.95 -1.87 4.82
N VAL A 68 7.16 -3.05 5.39
CA VAL A 68 6.41 -3.55 6.56
C VAL A 68 6.65 -2.66 7.78
N GLY A 69 7.91 -2.29 8.05
CA GLY A 69 8.26 -1.36 9.12
C GLY A 69 7.55 0.00 8.99
N GLY A 70 7.49 0.56 7.78
CA GLY A 70 6.79 1.82 7.50
C GLY A 70 5.27 1.73 7.70
N ASN A 71 4.66 0.58 7.37
CA ASN A 71 3.24 0.35 7.63
C ASN A 71 2.94 0.14 9.12
N LEU A 72 3.82 -0.55 9.86
CA LEU A 72 3.74 -0.68 11.32
C LEU A 72 3.89 0.67 12.01
N PHE A 73 4.84 1.50 11.56
CA PHE A 73 5.01 2.86 12.07
C PHE A 73 3.74 3.69 11.86
N ARG A 74 3.11 3.58 10.69
CA ARG A 74 1.84 4.26 10.40
C ARG A 74 0.69 3.76 11.29
N LEU A 75 0.59 2.46 11.54
CA LEU A 75 -0.35 1.91 12.52
C LEU A 75 -0.14 2.50 13.92
N GLY A 76 1.12 2.61 14.36
CA GLY A 76 1.48 3.26 15.62
C GLY A 76 1.10 4.74 15.67
N ALA A 77 1.31 5.47 14.57
CA ALA A 77 0.93 6.88 14.45
C ALA A 77 -0.60 7.07 14.48
N ILE A 78 -1.36 6.20 13.80
CA ILE A 78 -2.83 6.21 13.85
C ILE A 78 -3.30 5.93 15.28
N TYR A 79 -2.75 4.90 15.93
CA TYR A 79 -3.09 4.58 17.31
C TYR A 79 -2.81 5.76 18.24
N ALA A 80 -1.60 6.33 18.18
CA ALA A 80 -1.23 7.49 18.98
C ALA A 80 -2.14 8.70 18.72
N GLY A 81 -2.48 8.99 17.46
CA GLY A 81 -3.38 10.08 17.07
C GLY A 81 -4.81 9.90 17.58
N VAL A 82 -5.33 8.68 17.55
CA VAL A 82 -6.65 8.34 18.09
C VAL A 82 -6.66 8.44 19.61
N THR A 83 -5.64 7.91 20.31
CA THR A 83 -5.60 7.93 21.77
C THR A 83 -5.28 9.30 22.36
N SER A 84 -4.53 10.14 21.63
CA SER A 84 -4.20 11.51 22.07
C SER A 84 -5.26 12.54 21.69
N GLY A 85 -6.24 12.19 20.85
CA GLY A 85 -7.25 13.12 20.33
C GLY A 85 -6.70 14.16 19.36
N CYS A 86 -5.44 14.04 18.92
CA CYS A 86 -4.80 14.97 17.98
C CYS A 86 -5.08 14.62 16.50
N THR A 87 -5.78 13.52 16.22
CA THR A 87 -6.13 13.15 14.85
C THR A 87 -7.20 14.06 14.28
N ASN A 88 -6.95 14.60 13.08
CA ASN A 88 -7.93 15.38 12.31
C ASN A 88 -8.82 14.48 11.42
N ALA A 89 -8.63 13.15 11.47
CA ALA A 89 -9.37 12.18 10.68
C ALA A 89 -10.52 11.55 11.47
N SER A 90 -11.62 11.22 10.78
CA SER A 90 -12.73 10.50 11.41
C SER A 90 -12.30 9.10 11.84
N TRP A 91 -12.97 8.55 12.86
CA TRP A 91 -12.69 7.19 13.34
C TRP A 91 -12.74 6.14 12.22
N THR A 92 -13.69 6.28 11.29
CA THR A 92 -13.83 5.41 10.12
C THR A 92 -12.62 5.51 9.19
N LEU A 93 -12.11 6.72 8.96
CA LEU A 93 -10.91 6.92 8.13
C LEU A 93 -9.69 6.29 8.81
N ASN A 94 -9.54 6.46 10.12
CA ASN A 94 -8.44 5.86 10.89
C ASN A 94 -8.48 4.33 10.85
N ALA A 95 -9.67 3.74 11.00
CA ALA A 95 -9.86 2.29 10.89
C ALA A 95 -9.53 1.76 9.49
N LEU A 96 -10.01 2.44 8.45
CA LEU A 96 -9.73 2.06 7.05
C LEU A 96 -8.23 2.15 6.75
N SER A 97 -7.58 3.21 7.23
CA SER A 97 -6.14 3.44 7.06
C SER A 97 -5.31 2.38 7.80
N ALA A 98 -5.73 1.99 9.01
CA ALA A 98 -5.11 0.92 9.77
C ALA A 98 -5.25 -0.44 9.03
N CYS A 99 -6.44 -0.77 8.54
CA CYS A 99 -6.67 -1.96 7.73
C CYS A 99 -5.81 -1.96 6.46
N ALA A 100 -5.71 -0.81 5.78
CA ALA A 100 -4.89 -0.67 4.58
C ALA A 100 -3.39 -0.93 4.86
N SER A 101 -2.87 -0.38 5.96
CA SER A 101 -1.47 -0.63 6.37
C SER A 101 -1.24 -2.07 6.81
N ALA A 102 -2.22 -2.71 7.45
CA ALA A 102 -2.16 -4.13 7.78
C ALA A 102 -2.12 -4.99 6.50
N LEU A 103 -3.03 -4.74 5.55
CA LEU A 103 -3.09 -5.45 4.27
C LEU A 103 -1.81 -5.27 3.45
N ASN A 104 -1.23 -4.07 3.41
CA ASN A 104 0.07 -3.84 2.78
C ASN A 104 1.18 -4.64 3.45
N SER A 105 1.23 -4.66 4.78
CA SER A 105 2.22 -5.43 5.54
C SER A 105 2.09 -6.93 5.25
N THR A 106 0.86 -7.45 5.27
CA THR A 106 0.59 -8.86 4.94
C THR A 106 0.97 -9.18 3.51
N THR A 107 0.63 -8.31 2.56
CA THR A 107 0.98 -8.51 1.14
C THR A 107 2.50 -8.51 0.94
N LEU A 108 3.23 -7.60 1.59
CA LEU A 108 4.68 -7.53 1.52
C LEU A 108 5.40 -8.74 2.15
N LEU A 109 4.81 -9.36 3.17
CA LEU A 109 5.39 -10.52 3.87
C LEU A 109 5.00 -11.88 3.26
N PHE A 110 3.77 -12.00 2.75
CA PHE A 110 3.17 -13.31 2.43
C PHE A 110 2.77 -13.46 0.98
N CYS A 111 2.63 -12.37 0.22
CA CYS A 111 2.47 -12.43 -1.22
C CYS A 111 3.82 -12.18 -1.88
N ASP A 112 4.72 -13.15 -1.72
CA ASP A 112 5.74 -13.31 -2.76
C ASP A 112 4.99 -13.75 -4.01
N ARG A 113 5.17 -12.99 -5.10
CA ARG A 113 4.62 -13.37 -6.39
C ARG A 113 5.38 -14.63 -6.77
N SER A 114 4.81 -15.81 -6.44
CA SER A 114 5.44 -17.09 -6.72
C SER A 114 5.85 -17.13 -8.19
N ASP A 115 7.14 -17.34 -8.43
CA ASP A 115 7.75 -17.64 -9.74
C ASP A 115 7.12 -18.88 -10.44
N GLU A 116 6.06 -19.48 -9.89
CA GLU A 116 5.38 -20.67 -10.42
C GLU A 116 4.51 -20.41 -11.65
N ASP A 117 4.06 -19.17 -11.89
CA ASP A 117 3.28 -18.85 -13.09
C ASP A 117 4.14 -18.73 -14.36
N ASP A 118 5.41 -18.32 -14.23
CA ASP A 118 6.35 -18.26 -15.35
C ASP A 118 6.91 -19.65 -15.72
N ALA A 119 7.07 -20.54 -14.74
CA ALA A 119 7.44 -21.94 -14.99
C ALA A 119 6.35 -22.71 -15.79
N LYS A 120 5.06 -22.41 -15.55
CA LYS A 120 3.96 -23.00 -16.33
C LYS A 120 3.76 -22.36 -17.70
N ALA A 121 4.02 -21.07 -17.85
CA ALA A 121 3.97 -20.39 -19.15
C ALA A 121 5.07 -20.91 -20.10
N THR A 122 6.27 -21.15 -19.57
CA THR A 122 7.40 -21.65 -20.37
C THR A 122 7.23 -23.12 -20.79
N LYS A 123 6.54 -23.94 -19.98
CA LYS A 123 6.24 -25.35 -20.31
C LYS A 123 5.13 -25.57 -21.32
N LYS A 124 4.29 -24.57 -21.61
CA LYS A 124 3.27 -24.64 -22.68
C LYS A 124 3.81 -24.27 -24.06
N LEU A 125 5.06 -23.81 -24.13
CA LEU A 125 5.74 -23.38 -25.36
C LEU A 125 6.83 -24.36 -25.82
N GLN A 126 7.00 -25.49 -25.14
CA GLN A 126 7.77 -26.65 -25.61
C GLN A 126 6.83 -27.79 -25.95
#